data_AF-A0AA38TMI1-F1
#
_entry.id   AF-A0AA38TMI1-F1
#
_cell.length_a   1.000
_cell.length_b   1.000
_cell.length_c   1.000
_cell.angle_alpha   90.00
_cell.angle_beta   90.00
_cell.angle_gamma   90.00
#
_symmetry.space_group_name_H-M   'P 1'
#
loop_
_entity.id
_entity.type
_entity.pdbx_description
1 polymer ?
#
loop_
_entity_poly.entity_id
_entity_poly.type
_entity_poly.pdbx_seq_one_letter_code
_entity_poly.pdbx_strand_id
1 'polypeptide(L)'
;MPSHESRLVIRRGIDALNPLHDFFFLSSRHVHGKSVFVVTNTTVAPLYLDKVVSALTVWNPTLMVETVILPDGEKYKNMETLMKVFDKAIECELDRRCTFVALGGGVIGDMCGYAAASFLRGVNFIQIPTTLMSQVDSSVGGKTGINHRLGKNMMGVFYQPQCVLIDIDTLNTLPDRELASGLAEIIKCGLVRDAAFFEWQENNMPALMSR
;
A
#
# COMPACT_ATOMS: atom_id res chain seq x y z
N MET A 1 -11.32 22.36 -4.47
CA MET A 1 -11.20 20.88 -4.53
C MET A 1 -12.02 20.32 -3.38
N PRO A 2 -12.84 19.29 -3.58
CA PRO A 2 -13.50 18.63 -2.46
C PRO A 2 -12.44 18.13 -1.48
N SER A 3 -12.68 18.27 -0.18
CA SER A 3 -11.86 17.64 0.85
C SER A 3 -11.98 16.12 0.70
N HIS A 4 -10.93 15.44 0.26
CA HIS A 4 -10.87 13.98 0.29
C HIS A 4 -10.39 13.55 1.68
N GLU A 5 -11.24 12.82 2.38
CA GLU A 5 -10.88 12.16 3.64
C GLU A 5 -10.47 10.72 3.34
N SER A 6 -9.19 10.41 3.58
CA SER A 6 -8.69 9.04 3.58
C SER A 6 -8.67 8.50 5.01
N ARG A 7 -9.09 7.26 5.20
CA ARG A 7 -9.06 6.63 6.54
C ARG A 7 -7.79 5.80 6.72
N LEU A 8 -7.04 6.09 7.79
CA LEU A 8 -5.94 5.24 8.26
C LEU A 8 -6.46 4.22 9.28
N VAL A 9 -6.14 2.94 9.09
CA VAL A 9 -6.54 1.84 9.98
C VAL A 9 -5.30 1.04 10.36
N ILE A 10 -4.97 0.99 11.66
CA ILE A 10 -3.82 0.24 12.20
C ILE A 10 -4.33 -0.94 13.02
N ARG A 11 -3.79 -2.14 12.78
CA ARG A 11 -4.18 -3.41 13.40
C ARG A 11 -2.98 -4.35 13.58
N ARG A 12 -3.17 -5.41 14.37
CA ARG A 12 -2.25 -6.53 14.58
C ARG A 12 -2.91 -7.82 14.11
N GLY A 13 -2.15 -8.68 13.44
CA GLY A 13 -2.67 -9.88 12.79
C GLY A 13 -2.91 -9.65 11.31
N ILE A 14 -2.34 -10.51 10.45
CA ILE A 14 -3.04 -10.83 9.19
C ILE A 14 -4.36 -11.53 9.51
N ASP A 15 -4.48 -12.06 10.73
CA ASP A 15 -5.75 -12.42 11.36
C ASP A 15 -6.61 -11.21 11.77
N ALA A 16 -6.22 -9.95 11.52
CA ALA A 16 -7.15 -8.81 11.43
C ALA A 16 -7.82 -8.74 10.04
N LEU A 17 -7.28 -9.49 9.07
CA LEU A 17 -8.03 -10.05 7.95
C LEU A 17 -8.66 -11.41 8.34
N ASN A 18 -8.85 -11.72 9.64
CA ASN A 18 -9.80 -12.77 10.00
C ASN A 18 -11.10 -12.42 9.31
N PRO A 19 -11.77 -13.40 8.69
CA PRO A 19 -13.05 -13.17 8.05
C PRO A 19 -14.01 -12.46 9.02
N LEU A 20 -13.99 -12.77 10.32
CA LEU A 20 -15.14 -12.53 11.18
C LEU A 20 -15.60 -11.07 11.34
N HIS A 21 -14.81 -10.01 11.12
CA HIS A 21 -15.35 -8.62 11.26
C HIS A 21 -14.73 -7.49 10.41
N ASP A 22 -13.39 -7.41 10.27
CA ASP A 22 -12.76 -6.12 9.88
C ASP A 22 -12.56 -5.94 8.35
N PHE A 23 -12.26 -7.00 7.60
CA PHE A 23 -12.15 -6.87 6.14
C PHE A 23 -13.51 -6.64 5.47
N PHE A 24 -14.61 -7.18 6.03
CA PHE A 24 -15.97 -6.83 5.61
C PHE A 24 -16.25 -5.33 5.81
N PHE A 25 -15.82 -4.74 6.93
CA PHE A 25 -15.97 -3.30 7.17
C PHE A 25 -15.18 -2.46 6.14
N LEU A 26 -14.07 -2.98 5.63
CA LEU A 26 -13.19 -2.32 4.67
C LEU A 26 -13.62 -2.52 3.21
N SER A 27 -13.96 -3.74 2.81
CA SER A 27 -14.42 -4.09 1.46
C SER A 27 -15.82 -3.53 1.18
N SER A 28 -16.75 -3.62 2.12
CA SER A 28 -18.12 -3.10 1.91
C SER A 28 -18.18 -1.56 1.82
N ARG A 29 -17.22 -0.85 2.42
CA ARG A 29 -17.22 0.63 2.44
C ARG A 29 -16.32 1.28 1.39
N HIS A 30 -15.22 0.63 0.98
CA HIS A 30 -14.21 1.26 0.11
C HIS A 30 -14.02 0.54 -1.22
N VAL A 31 -14.58 -0.66 -1.40
CA VAL A 31 -14.70 -1.31 -2.72
C VAL A 31 -16.11 -1.05 -3.25
N HIS A 32 -16.21 -0.07 -4.15
CA HIS A 32 -17.49 0.40 -4.68
C HIS A 32 -17.95 -0.33 -5.96
N GLY A 33 -17.16 -1.29 -6.45
CA GLY A 33 -17.41 -2.03 -7.69
C GLY A 33 -17.38 -3.55 -7.52
N LYS A 34 -17.39 -4.25 -8.65
CA LYS A 34 -17.37 -5.73 -8.70
C LYS A 34 -15.98 -6.32 -8.94
N SER A 35 -14.99 -5.48 -9.18
CA SER A 35 -13.64 -5.90 -9.54
C SER A 35 -12.60 -5.21 -8.67
N VAL A 36 -11.64 -5.99 -8.17
CA VAL A 36 -10.46 -5.52 -7.46
C VAL A 36 -9.22 -5.97 -8.23
N PHE A 37 -8.22 -5.09 -8.29
CA PHE A 37 -6.97 -5.35 -8.97
C PHE A 37 -5.79 -5.19 -8.00
N VAL A 38 -5.21 -6.29 -7.57
CA VAL A 38 -4.10 -6.29 -6.61
C VAL A 38 -2.77 -6.15 -7.35
N VAL A 39 -2.06 -5.06 -7.06
CA VAL A 39 -0.72 -4.79 -7.56
C VAL A 39 0.27 -5.10 -6.43
N THR A 40 1.20 -6.02 -6.68
CA THR A 40 2.24 -6.41 -5.71
C THR A 40 3.57 -6.71 -6.43
N ASN A 41 4.58 -7.18 -5.70
CA ASN A 41 5.85 -7.59 -6.28
C ASN A 41 6.18 -9.08 -6.03
N THR A 42 7.24 -9.56 -6.68
CA THR A 42 7.73 -10.94 -6.57
C THR A 42 8.10 -11.38 -5.15
N THR A 43 8.39 -10.44 -4.25
CA THR A 43 8.82 -10.73 -2.86
C THR A 43 7.64 -10.82 -1.91
N VAL A 44 6.66 -9.93 -2.06
CA VAL A 44 5.48 -9.78 -1.21
C VAL A 44 4.39 -10.77 -1.61
N ALA A 45 4.26 -11.08 -2.90
CA ALA A 45 3.24 -11.99 -3.42
C ALA A 45 3.18 -13.35 -2.68
N PRO A 46 4.27 -14.13 -2.57
CA PRO A 46 4.22 -15.44 -1.93
C PRO A 46 3.95 -15.39 -0.41
N LEU A 47 4.04 -14.21 0.22
CA LEU A 47 3.82 -14.04 1.65
C LEU A 47 2.36 -13.71 1.96
N TYR A 48 1.75 -12.82 1.17
CA TYR A 48 0.51 -12.14 1.55
C TYR A 48 -0.57 -12.10 0.48
N LEU A 49 -0.28 -12.39 -0.78
CA LEU A 49 -1.27 -12.24 -1.86
C LEU A 49 -2.49 -13.13 -1.64
N ASP A 50 -2.29 -14.42 -1.40
CA ASP A 50 -3.38 -15.38 -1.19
C ASP A 50 -4.24 -15.01 0.02
N LYS A 51 -3.62 -14.50 1.08
CA LYS A 51 -4.32 -14.02 2.28
C LYS A 51 -5.20 -12.82 1.98
N VAL A 52 -4.69 -11.85 1.22
CA VAL A 52 -5.44 -10.66 0.80
C VAL A 52 -6.59 -11.03 -0.16
N VAL A 53 -6.33 -11.90 -1.14
CA VAL A 53 -7.37 -12.38 -2.09
C VAL A 53 -8.46 -13.16 -1.35
N SER A 54 -8.09 -14.01 -0.39
CA SER A 54 -9.06 -14.74 0.45
C SER A 54 -9.90 -13.76 1.29
N ALA A 55 -9.28 -12.76 1.90
CA ALA A 55 -9.99 -11.74 2.66
C ALA A 55 -10.98 -10.93 1.79
N LEU A 56 -10.59 -10.62 0.55
CA LEU A 56 -11.43 -9.93 -0.44
C LEU A 56 -12.67 -10.74 -0.84
N THR A 57 -12.52 -12.03 -1.02
CA THR A 57 -13.56 -12.88 -1.61
C THR A 57 -14.45 -13.58 -0.60
N VAL A 58 -13.98 -13.84 0.64
CA VAL A 58 -14.70 -14.65 1.64
C VAL A 58 -16.11 -14.11 1.98
N TRP A 59 -16.31 -12.79 1.96
CA TRP A 59 -17.62 -12.15 2.21
C TRP A 59 -18.33 -11.62 0.96
N ASN A 60 -17.65 -11.66 -0.18
CA ASN A 60 -18.24 -11.29 -1.46
C ASN A 60 -17.78 -12.29 -2.53
N PRO A 61 -18.40 -13.48 -2.60
CA PRO A 61 -18.04 -14.52 -3.56
C PRO A 61 -18.20 -14.10 -5.02
N THR A 62 -18.91 -12.99 -5.28
CA THR A 62 -19.10 -12.42 -6.63
C THR A 62 -18.06 -11.38 -7.00
N LEU A 63 -17.15 -11.03 -6.09
CA LEU A 63 -16.07 -10.09 -6.35
C LEU A 63 -15.02 -10.75 -7.24
N MET A 64 -14.74 -10.15 -8.40
CA MET A 64 -13.64 -10.56 -9.26
C MET A 64 -12.35 -9.95 -8.74
N VAL A 65 -11.34 -10.78 -8.46
CA VAL A 65 -10.03 -10.31 -7.99
C VAL A 65 -8.99 -10.71 -9.03
N GLU A 66 -8.45 -9.70 -9.69
CA GLU A 66 -7.34 -9.83 -10.64
C GLU A 66 -6.04 -9.37 -9.97
N THR A 67 -4.91 -9.86 -10.46
CA THR A 67 -3.61 -9.54 -9.86
C THR A 67 -2.55 -9.25 -10.91
N VAL A 68 -1.57 -8.42 -10.54
CA VAL A 68 -0.33 -8.24 -11.30
C VAL A 68 0.86 -8.24 -10.34
N ILE A 69 1.86 -9.05 -10.68
CA ILE A 69 3.08 -9.21 -9.90
C ILE A 69 4.22 -8.52 -10.66
N LEU A 70 4.72 -7.44 -10.08
CA LEU A 70 5.83 -6.65 -10.61
C LEU A 70 7.18 -7.18 -10.09
N PRO A 71 8.29 -6.94 -10.81
CA PRO A 71 9.61 -7.23 -10.26
C PRO A 71 9.93 -6.33 -9.06
N ASP A 72 10.62 -6.88 -8.06
CA ASP A 72 10.92 -6.16 -6.81
C ASP A 72 12.14 -5.23 -6.89
N GLY A 73 12.00 -4.00 -6.37
CA GLY A 73 13.09 -3.04 -6.17
C GLY A 73 12.86 -1.67 -6.82
N GLU A 74 13.48 -0.64 -6.22
CA GLU A 74 13.39 0.78 -6.65
C GLU A 74 13.76 1.01 -8.13
N LYS A 75 14.65 0.18 -8.69
CA LYS A 75 15.05 0.27 -10.11
C LYS A 75 13.88 0.03 -11.09
N TYR A 76 12.86 -0.69 -10.65
CA TYR A 76 11.65 -0.96 -11.43
C TYR A 76 10.56 0.08 -11.23
N LYS A 77 10.80 1.10 -10.39
CA LYS A 77 9.88 2.22 -10.18
C LYS A 77 9.94 3.19 -11.37
N ASN A 78 9.52 2.75 -12.54
CA ASN A 78 9.64 3.44 -13.82
C ASN A 78 8.42 3.21 -14.72
N MET A 79 8.33 3.96 -15.83
CA MET A 79 7.17 3.90 -16.73
C MET A 79 7.02 2.53 -17.41
N GLU A 80 8.13 1.91 -17.80
CA GLU A 80 8.12 0.59 -18.44
C GLU A 80 7.45 -0.48 -17.56
N THR A 81 7.78 -0.48 -16.26
CA THR A 81 7.17 -1.42 -15.33
C THR A 81 5.73 -1.03 -15.00
N LEU A 82 5.43 0.27 -14.94
CA LEU A 82 4.07 0.77 -14.73
C LEU A 82 3.12 0.36 -15.87
N MET A 83 3.60 0.33 -17.12
CA MET A 83 2.80 -0.12 -18.27
C MET A 83 2.24 -1.52 -18.09
N LYS A 84 2.96 -2.44 -17.43
CA LYS A 84 2.46 -3.79 -17.12
C LYS A 84 1.18 -3.77 -16.28
N VAL A 85 1.03 -2.76 -15.41
CA VAL A 85 -0.19 -2.57 -14.61
C VAL A 85 -1.35 -2.15 -15.52
N PHE A 86 -1.12 -1.23 -16.46
CA PHE A 86 -2.14 -0.79 -17.40
C PHE A 86 -2.53 -1.88 -18.39
N ASP A 87 -1.55 -2.56 -18.98
CA ASP A 87 -1.77 -3.64 -19.95
C ASP A 87 -2.65 -4.73 -19.33
N LYS A 88 -2.26 -5.22 -18.14
CA LYS A 88 -3.05 -6.24 -17.43
C LYS A 88 -4.44 -5.74 -17.02
N ALA A 89 -4.57 -4.49 -16.59
CA ALA A 89 -5.88 -3.91 -16.24
C ALA A 89 -6.82 -3.81 -17.46
N ILE A 90 -6.29 -3.49 -18.64
CA ILE A 90 -7.05 -3.43 -19.90
C ILE A 90 -7.39 -4.83 -20.39
N GLU A 91 -6.46 -5.78 -20.35
CA GLU A 91 -6.68 -7.19 -20.71
C GLU A 91 -7.76 -7.85 -19.85
N CYS A 92 -7.85 -7.47 -18.58
CA CYS A 92 -8.90 -7.92 -17.66
C CYS A 92 -10.21 -7.12 -17.79
N GLU A 93 -10.32 -6.23 -18.78
CA GLU A 93 -11.50 -5.40 -19.05
C GLU A 93 -12.00 -4.61 -17.82
N LEU A 94 -11.07 -4.13 -16.97
CA LEU A 94 -11.43 -3.39 -15.77
C LEU A 94 -12.10 -2.06 -16.12
N ASP A 95 -13.20 -1.74 -15.44
CA ASP A 95 -13.95 -0.50 -15.63
C ASP A 95 -13.64 0.57 -14.58
N ARG A 96 -14.30 1.73 -14.67
CA ARG A 96 -14.10 2.88 -13.76
C ARG A 96 -14.47 2.60 -12.30
N ARG A 97 -15.21 1.53 -12.02
CA ARG A 97 -15.63 1.13 -10.67
C ARG A 97 -14.67 0.12 -10.05
N CYS A 98 -13.66 -0.34 -10.79
CA CYS A 98 -12.63 -1.20 -10.22
C CYS A 98 -11.90 -0.48 -9.06
N THR A 99 -11.33 -1.27 -8.16
CA THR A 99 -10.51 -0.74 -7.07
C THR A 99 -9.13 -1.38 -7.13
N PHE A 100 -8.10 -0.55 -7.24
CA PHE A 100 -6.72 -1.00 -7.21
C PHE A 100 -6.28 -1.20 -5.75
N VAL A 101 -5.51 -2.25 -5.47
CA VAL A 101 -4.96 -2.52 -4.13
C VAL A 101 -3.45 -2.58 -4.23
N ALA A 102 -2.78 -1.64 -3.57
CA ALA A 102 -1.32 -1.62 -3.46
C ALA A 102 -0.89 -2.52 -2.29
N LEU A 103 -0.42 -3.72 -2.57
CA LEU A 103 0.08 -4.66 -1.56
C LEU A 103 1.61 -4.69 -1.58
N GLY A 104 2.25 -3.97 -0.67
CA GLY A 104 3.72 -3.94 -0.60
C GLY A 104 4.30 -2.71 0.10
N GLY A 105 5.60 -2.47 -0.13
CA GLY A 105 6.29 -1.26 0.34
C GLY A 105 5.98 0.00 -0.49
N GLY A 106 6.70 1.09 -0.21
CA GLY A 106 6.47 2.39 -0.84
C GLY A 106 6.62 2.41 -2.36
N VAL A 107 7.46 1.54 -2.93
CA VAL A 107 7.58 1.38 -4.39
C VAL A 107 6.25 0.95 -5.02
N ILE A 108 5.63 -0.10 -4.47
CA ILE A 108 4.33 -0.59 -4.93
C ILE A 108 3.23 0.43 -4.64
N GLY A 109 3.26 1.08 -3.48
CA GLY A 109 2.33 2.16 -3.13
C GLY A 109 2.33 3.29 -4.17
N ASP A 110 3.50 3.83 -4.49
CA ASP A 110 3.63 4.94 -5.42
C ASP A 110 3.24 4.54 -6.86
N MET A 111 3.66 3.36 -7.31
CA MET A 111 3.33 2.87 -8.65
C MET A 111 1.84 2.56 -8.80
N CYS A 112 1.26 1.83 -7.85
CA CYS A 112 -0.15 1.48 -7.87
C CYS A 112 -1.03 2.73 -7.76
N GLY A 113 -0.67 3.68 -6.89
CA GLY A 113 -1.39 4.95 -6.76
C GLY A 113 -1.34 5.78 -8.05
N TYR A 114 -0.19 5.85 -8.71
CA TYR A 114 -0.07 6.58 -9.98
C TYR A 114 -0.82 5.87 -11.13
N ALA A 115 -0.78 4.54 -11.15
CA ALA A 115 -1.59 3.76 -12.07
C ALA A 115 -3.08 3.99 -11.85
N ALA A 116 -3.57 3.92 -10.61
CA ALA A 116 -4.97 4.14 -10.27
C ALA A 116 -5.45 5.55 -10.64
N ALA A 117 -4.62 6.57 -10.42
CA ALA A 117 -4.94 7.95 -10.80
C ALA A 117 -5.04 8.15 -12.32
N SER A 118 -4.26 7.39 -13.09
CA SER A 118 -4.15 7.55 -14.54
C SER A 118 -5.10 6.64 -15.31
N PHE A 119 -5.32 5.42 -14.81
CA PHE A 119 -6.17 4.41 -15.44
C PHE A 119 -7.59 4.93 -15.57
N LEU A 120 -8.11 4.95 -16.80
CA LEU A 120 -9.40 5.56 -17.14
C LEU A 120 -9.58 7.00 -16.59
N ARG A 121 -8.48 7.74 -16.35
CA ARG A 121 -8.47 9.07 -15.70
C ARG A 121 -8.90 9.08 -14.22
N GLY A 122 -8.71 7.96 -13.53
CA GLY A 122 -8.95 7.84 -12.09
C GLY A 122 -9.90 6.69 -11.77
N VAL A 123 -9.41 5.76 -10.95
CA VAL A 123 -10.17 4.71 -10.28
C VAL A 123 -9.80 4.64 -8.81
N ASN A 124 -10.67 4.08 -7.98
CA ASN A 124 -10.41 3.98 -6.55
C ASN A 124 -9.15 3.14 -6.27
N PHE A 125 -8.43 3.47 -5.20
CA PHE A 125 -7.36 2.60 -4.73
C PHE A 125 -7.26 2.54 -3.20
N ILE A 126 -6.71 1.44 -2.70
CA ILE A 126 -6.46 1.14 -1.29
C ILE A 126 -4.97 0.82 -1.14
N GLN A 127 -4.38 1.24 -0.02
CA GLN A 127 -3.01 0.85 0.33
C GLN A 127 -3.00 -0.21 1.44
N ILE A 128 -2.17 -1.24 1.26
CA ILE A 128 -1.81 -2.23 2.26
C ILE A 128 -0.27 -2.20 2.41
N PRO A 129 0.27 -1.21 3.15
CA PRO A 129 1.71 -1.04 3.33
C PRO A 129 2.33 -2.17 4.18
N THR A 130 3.34 -2.84 3.63
CA THR A 130 4.02 -3.98 4.28
C THR A 130 5.46 -3.69 4.73
N THR A 131 5.90 -2.43 4.70
CA THR A 131 7.18 -2.02 5.26
C THR A 131 6.97 -0.91 6.29
N LEU A 132 7.83 -0.83 7.30
CA LEU A 132 7.69 0.23 8.30
C LEU A 132 7.77 1.63 7.65
N MET A 133 8.68 1.79 6.69
CA MET A 133 8.81 3.00 5.86
C MET A 133 7.46 3.40 5.21
N SER A 134 6.75 2.45 4.58
CA SER A 134 5.47 2.79 3.95
C SER A 134 4.35 3.00 4.95
N GLN A 135 4.38 2.33 6.11
CA GLN A 135 3.40 2.49 7.17
C GLN A 135 3.47 3.87 7.86
N VAL A 136 4.65 4.50 7.91
CA VAL A 136 4.85 5.77 8.64
C VAL A 136 5.05 7.00 7.75
N ASP A 137 5.34 6.81 6.46
CA ASP A 137 5.59 7.91 5.53
C ASP A 137 4.80 7.75 4.21
N SER A 138 5.22 6.83 3.34
CA SER A 138 4.78 6.85 1.94
C SER A 138 3.28 6.56 1.72
N SER A 139 2.60 5.91 2.67
CA SER A 139 1.17 5.63 2.53
C SER A 139 0.26 6.82 2.86
N VAL A 140 0.80 7.89 3.46
CA VAL A 140 0.05 9.06 3.90
C VAL A 140 0.40 10.28 3.04
N GLY A 141 -0.61 11.03 2.62
CA GLY A 141 -0.44 12.29 1.87
C GLY A 141 -0.68 12.18 0.36
N GLY A 142 -0.89 10.98 -0.17
CA GLY A 142 -1.35 10.76 -1.55
C GLY A 142 -0.33 11.14 -2.62
N LYS A 143 0.96 11.27 -2.28
CA LYS A 143 2.02 11.44 -3.29
C LYS A 143 2.24 10.09 -3.94
N THR A 144 2.03 10.02 -5.26
CA THR A 144 2.21 8.79 -6.04
C THR A 144 3.12 9.10 -7.22
N GLY A 145 3.78 8.10 -7.79
CA GLY A 145 4.61 8.34 -8.97
C GLY A 145 5.68 7.29 -9.25
N ILE A 146 6.54 7.66 -10.18
CA ILE A 146 7.65 6.87 -10.68
C ILE A 146 8.89 7.74 -10.89
N ASN A 147 10.03 7.07 -10.99
CA ASN A 147 11.31 7.71 -11.29
C ASN A 147 11.46 7.93 -12.79
N HIS A 148 12.18 9.00 -13.12
CA HIS A 148 12.80 9.17 -14.43
C HIS A 148 14.30 8.83 -14.30
N ARG A 149 14.97 8.46 -15.40
CA ARG A 149 16.42 8.20 -15.38
C ARG A 149 17.27 9.36 -14.85
N LEU A 150 16.72 10.59 -14.90
CA LEU A 150 17.37 11.83 -14.45
C LEU A 150 16.94 12.28 -13.05
N GLY A 151 16.01 11.60 -12.38
CA GLY A 151 15.55 12.04 -11.07
C GLY A 151 14.50 11.14 -10.43
N LYS A 152 14.51 11.10 -9.10
CA LYS A 152 13.54 10.36 -8.30
C LYS A 152 12.21 11.10 -8.23
N ASN A 153 11.10 10.35 -8.30
CA ASN A 153 9.73 10.85 -8.15
C ASN A 153 9.39 12.06 -9.05
N MET A 154 10.00 12.15 -10.24
CA MET A 154 9.82 13.29 -11.15
C MET A 154 8.50 13.25 -11.92
N MET A 155 7.83 12.09 -11.98
CA MET A 155 6.57 11.91 -12.68
C MET A 155 5.58 11.26 -11.73
N GLY A 156 4.42 11.88 -11.55
CA GLY A 156 3.45 11.41 -10.56
C GLY A 156 2.26 12.34 -10.43
N VAL A 157 1.43 12.03 -9.44
CA VAL A 157 0.19 12.77 -9.18
C VAL A 157 -0.17 12.69 -7.69
N PHE A 158 -0.78 13.76 -7.19
CA PHE A 158 -1.40 13.74 -5.88
C PHE A 158 -2.76 13.02 -5.98
N TYR A 159 -2.84 11.80 -5.46
CA TYR A 159 -4.03 10.96 -5.51
C TYR A 159 -4.22 10.22 -4.19
N GLN A 160 -5.33 10.50 -3.51
CA GLN A 160 -5.59 10.00 -2.16
C GLN A 160 -6.19 8.59 -2.21
N PRO A 161 -5.71 7.65 -1.39
CA PRO A 161 -6.35 6.34 -1.27
C PRO A 161 -7.71 6.47 -0.59
N GLN A 162 -8.60 5.51 -0.83
CA GLN A 162 -9.84 5.38 -0.07
C GLN A 162 -9.53 5.07 1.40
N CYS A 163 -8.55 4.18 1.64
CA CYS A 163 -8.03 3.89 2.96
C CYS A 163 -6.60 3.33 2.90
N VAL A 164 -5.93 3.37 4.05
CA VAL A 164 -4.63 2.75 4.30
C VAL A 164 -4.80 1.71 5.40
N LEU A 165 -4.42 0.47 5.11
CA LEU A 165 -4.59 -0.69 5.98
C LEU A 165 -3.23 -1.17 6.47
N ILE A 166 -2.90 -0.80 7.70
CA ILE A 166 -1.66 -1.19 8.34
C ILE A 166 -1.93 -2.41 9.21
N ASP A 167 -1.29 -3.51 8.84
CA ASP A 167 -1.17 -4.69 9.69
C ASP A 167 0.28 -4.85 10.12
N ILE A 168 0.53 -4.69 11.42
CA ILE A 168 1.88 -4.74 11.98
C ILE A 168 2.51 -6.13 11.91
N ASP A 169 1.73 -7.20 11.73
CA ASP A 169 2.28 -8.55 11.57
C ASP A 169 3.04 -8.72 10.25
N THR A 170 2.79 -7.84 9.27
CA THR A 170 3.57 -7.81 8.03
C THR A 170 5.04 -7.45 8.27
N LEU A 171 5.36 -6.80 9.40
CA LEU A 171 6.73 -6.48 9.79
C LEU A 171 7.53 -7.70 10.27
N ASN A 172 6.86 -8.81 10.61
CA ASN A 172 7.51 -10.04 11.08
C ASN A 172 8.36 -10.72 10.00
N THR A 173 8.05 -10.51 8.71
CA THR A 173 8.86 -11.04 7.60
C THR A 173 9.72 -9.96 6.93
N LEU A 174 9.62 -8.71 7.39
CA LEU A 174 10.41 -7.60 6.85
C LEU A 174 11.87 -7.76 7.28
N PRO A 175 12.88 -7.67 6.41
CA PRO A 175 14.29 -7.75 6.84
C PRO A 175 14.67 -6.67 7.87
N ASP A 176 15.56 -6.98 8.81
CA ASP A 176 15.99 -6.06 9.88
C ASP A 176 16.49 -4.72 9.35
N ARG A 177 17.20 -4.74 8.22
CA ARG A 177 17.69 -3.53 7.56
C ARG A 177 16.56 -2.64 7.05
N GLU A 178 15.49 -3.22 6.53
CA GLU A 178 14.32 -2.49 6.04
C GLU A 178 13.47 -1.94 7.21
N LEU A 179 13.40 -2.68 8.33
CA LEU A 179 12.82 -2.19 9.58
C LEU A 179 13.59 -0.96 10.09
N ALA A 180 14.92 -1.06 10.18
CA ALA A 180 15.78 0.04 10.62
C ALA A 180 15.67 1.27 9.70
N SER A 181 15.53 1.07 8.39
CA SER A 181 15.27 2.13 7.42
C SER A 181 13.98 2.88 7.74
N GLY A 182 12.89 2.17 8.06
CA GLY A 182 11.63 2.79 8.48
C GLY A 182 11.73 3.55 9.80
N LEU A 183 12.48 3.04 10.77
CA LEU A 183 12.69 3.71 12.06
C LEU A 183 13.39 5.07 11.90
N ALA A 184 14.26 5.23 10.89
CA ALA A 184 14.89 6.52 10.60
C ALA A 184 13.86 7.63 10.33
N GLU A 185 12.75 7.32 9.66
CA GLU A 185 11.67 8.29 9.41
C GLU A 185 10.87 8.62 10.68
N ILE A 186 10.72 7.65 11.59
CA ILE A 186 10.08 7.88 12.89
C ILE A 186 10.94 8.81 13.76
N ILE A 187 12.26 8.61 13.75
CA ILE A 187 13.24 9.47 14.41
C ILE A 187 13.20 10.89 13.85
N LYS A 188 13.15 11.02 12.51
CA LYS A 188 12.99 12.32 11.84
C LYS A 188 11.75 13.07 12.35
N CYS A 189 10.61 12.39 12.51
CA CYS A 189 9.39 13.03 13.00
C CYS A 189 9.55 13.60 14.42
N GLY A 190 10.20 12.86 15.32
CA GLY A 190 10.51 13.33 16.67
C GLY A 190 11.41 14.57 16.65
N LEU A 191 12.53 14.50 15.93
CA LEU A 191 13.51 15.59 15.85
C LEU A 191 12.94 16.88 15.25
N VAL A 192 12.05 16.78 14.25
CA VAL A 192 11.55 17.96 13.53
C VAL A 192 10.35 18.60 14.23
N ARG A 193 9.52 17.82 14.94
CA ARG A 193 8.20 18.31 15.39
C ARG A 193 7.79 17.93 16.81
N ASP A 194 8.40 16.92 17.44
CA ASP A 194 7.88 16.37 18.69
C ASP A 194 9.00 15.81 19.58
N ALA A 195 9.53 16.67 20.46
CA ALA A 195 10.60 16.31 21.38
C ALA A 195 10.16 15.22 22.38
N ALA A 196 8.92 15.25 22.87
CA ALA A 196 8.40 14.23 23.77
C ALA A 196 8.30 12.86 23.07
N PHE A 197 7.93 12.86 21.79
CA PHE A 197 7.97 11.65 20.98
C PHE A 197 9.40 11.15 20.74
N PHE A 198 10.37 12.04 20.55
CA PHE A 198 11.78 11.66 20.45
C PHE A 198 12.30 11.02 21.76
N GLU A 199 12.01 11.60 22.92
CA GLU A 199 12.35 11.01 24.23
C GLU A 199 11.67 9.64 24.43
N TRP A 200 10.41 9.50 24.00
CA TRP A 200 9.73 8.20 24.01
C TRP A 200 10.46 7.18 23.13
N GLN A 201 10.92 7.58 21.93
CA GLN A 201 11.70 6.70 21.05
C GLN A 201 13.02 6.26 21.69
N GLU A 202 13.76 7.16 22.35
CA GLU A 202 15.00 6.79 23.06
C GLU A 202 14.76 5.70 24.10
N ASN A 203 13.64 5.81 24.86
CA ASN A 203 13.28 4.84 25.89
C ASN A 203 12.74 3.51 25.32
N ASN A 204 12.17 3.50 24.12
CA ASN A 204 11.48 2.33 23.54
C ASN A 204 12.20 1.71 22.34
N MET A 205 13.33 2.26 21.89
CA MET A 205 14.07 1.77 20.72
C MET A 205 14.43 0.28 20.80
N PRO A 206 14.87 -0.27 21.95
CA PRO A 206 15.14 -1.71 22.06
C PRO A 206 13.89 -2.57 21.76
N ALA A 207 12.70 -2.12 22.21
CA ALA A 207 11.45 -2.83 21.96
C ALA A 207 10.98 -2.68 20.50
N LEU A 208 11.18 -1.51 19.88
CA LEU A 208 10.86 -1.29 18.47
C LEU A 208 11.74 -2.15 17.54
N MET A 209 13.00 -2.36 17.92
CA MET A 209 13.94 -3.21 17.18
C MET A 209 13.66 -4.72 17.37
N SER A 210 12.93 -5.12 18.42
CA SER A 210 12.70 -6.54 18.73
C SER A 210 11.53 -7.20 17.99
N ARG A 211 10.72 -6.42 17.25
CA ARG A 211 9.45 -6.82 16.61
C ARG A 211 8.34 -7.24 17.57
#